data_AF-A0A524NGP8-F1
#
_entry.id   AF-A0A524NGP8-F1
#
_cell.length_a   1.000
_cell.length_b   1.000
_cell.length_c   1.000
_cell.angle_alpha   90.00
_cell.angle_beta   90.00
_cell.angle_gamma   90.00
#
_symmetry.space_group_name_H-M   'P 1'
#
loop_
_entity.id
_entity.type
_entity.pdbx_description
1 polymer ?
#
loop_
_entity_poly.entity_id
_entity_poly.type
_entity_poly.pdbx_seq_one_letter_code
_entity_poly.pdbx_strand_id
1 'polypeptide(L)'
;MKLQENLPTHVLLYNSGVKLAMKQSTVCSSLSELEELGTRIMLCVTCIDHYGLQYEIGVGMISNMVVITETLASAGHVVTP
;
A
#
# COMPACT_ATOMS: atom_id res chain seq x y z
N MET A 1 19.81 -5.96 5.07
CA MET A 1 18.61 -6.78 4.79
C MET A 1 18.63 -7.06 3.30
N LYS A 2 18.77 -8.32 2.84
CA LYS A 2 18.70 -8.61 1.40
C LYS A 2 17.24 -8.52 0.99
N LEU A 3 16.88 -7.50 0.22
CA LEU A 3 15.57 -7.44 -0.41
C LEU A 3 15.46 -8.57 -1.45
N GLN A 4 14.28 -9.19 -1.49
CA GLN A 4 13.95 -10.32 -2.35
C GLN A 4 14.18 -9.95 -3.82
N GLU A 5 14.77 -10.85 -4.63
CA GLU A 5 15.07 -10.56 -6.05
C GLU A 5 13.81 -10.29 -6.88
N ASN A 6 12.66 -10.81 -6.44
CA ASN A 6 11.35 -10.56 -7.02
C ASN A 6 10.49 -9.75 -6.05
N LEU A 7 10.35 -8.46 -6.37
CA LEU A 7 9.46 -7.54 -5.67
C LEU A 7 8.03 -7.64 -6.21
N PRO A 8 7.00 -7.41 -5.37
CA PRO A 8 5.64 -7.24 -5.87
C PRO A 8 5.57 -5.99 -6.76
N THR A 9 4.73 -6.02 -7.78
CA THR A 9 4.50 -4.81 -8.60
C THR A 9 3.63 -3.78 -7.86
N HIS A 10 2.71 -4.26 -7.02
CA HIS A 10 1.79 -3.44 -6.24
C HIS A 10 1.62 -4.00 -4.82
N VAL A 11 1.49 -3.12 -3.85
CA VAL A 11 0.97 -3.39 -2.51
C VAL A 11 -0.28 -2.55 -2.33
N LEU A 12 -1.42 -3.23 -2.12
CA LEU A 12 -2.72 -2.59 -2.04
C LEU A 12 -3.20 -2.60 -0.60
N LEU A 13 -3.33 -1.42 -0.01
CA LEU A 13 -3.75 -1.23 1.38
C LEU A 13 -5.16 -0.63 1.41
N TYR A 14 -6.09 -1.40 1.94
CA TYR A 14 -7.48 -1.01 2.16
C TYR A 14 -7.96 -1.52 3.52
N ASN A 15 -9.15 -1.12 3.95
CA ASN A 15 -9.66 -1.31 5.31
C ASN A 15 -8.63 -0.83 6.34
N SER A 16 -8.45 -1.58 7.44
CA SER A 16 -7.44 -1.29 8.46
C SER A 16 -6.00 -1.35 7.95
N GLY A 17 -5.74 -1.96 6.79
CA GLY A 17 -4.41 -2.07 6.19
C GLY A 17 -3.79 -0.72 5.84
N VAL A 18 -4.60 0.32 5.59
CA VAL A 18 -4.08 1.68 5.33
C VAL A 18 -3.24 2.23 6.49
N LYS A 19 -3.47 1.74 7.71
CA LYS A 19 -2.70 2.15 8.90
C LYS A 19 -1.22 1.79 8.81
N LEU A 20 -0.86 0.79 8.00
CA LEU A 20 0.54 0.36 7.82
C LEU A 20 1.38 1.42 7.10
N ALA A 21 0.75 2.26 6.28
CA ALA A 21 1.41 3.31 5.50
C ALA A 21 1.51 4.67 6.24
N MET A 22 1.11 4.73 7.51
CA MET A 22 1.15 5.96 8.29
C MET A 22 2.55 6.22 8.85
N LYS A 23 2.93 7.48 9.04
CA LYS A 23 4.24 7.92 9.56
C LYS A 23 4.67 7.20 10.84
N GLN A 24 3.73 6.89 11.72
CA GLN A 24 4.00 6.23 13.01
C GLN A 24 4.02 4.70 12.93
N SER A 25 3.69 4.12 11.79
CA SER A 25 3.74 2.67 11.59
C SER A 25 5.18 2.18 11.60
N THR A 26 5.46 1.13 12.36
CA THR A 26 6.80 0.50 12.45
C THR A 26 7.27 -0.07 11.11
N VAL A 27 6.37 -0.28 10.16
CA VAL A 27 6.68 -0.81 8.82
C VAL A 27 6.64 0.25 7.71
N CYS A 28 6.38 1.53 8.04
CA CYS A 28 6.30 2.60 7.05
C CYS A 28 7.61 2.76 6.27
N SER A 29 8.76 2.65 6.95
CA SER A 29 10.08 2.71 6.29
C SER A 29 10.30 1.56 5.33
N SER A 30 9.92 0.33 5.70
CA SER A 30 10.04 -0.82 4.81
C SER A 30 9.12 -0.71 3.59
N LEU A 31 7.93 -0.14 3.73
CA LEU A 31 7.06 0.17 2.59
C LEU A 31 7.67 1.26 1.70
N SER A 32 8.36 2.26 2.28
CA SER A 32 9.07 3.29 1.52
C SER A 32 10.24 2.71 0.72
N GLU A 33 11.00 1.79 1.31
CA GLU A 33 12.07 1.07 0.60
C GLU A 33 11.51 0.28 -0.60
N LEU A 34 10.35 -0.38 -0.44
CA LEU A 34 9.69 -1.06 -1.55
C LEU A 34 9.26 -0.09 -2.65
N GLU A 35 8.74 1.09 -2.28
CA GLU A 35 8.34 2.14 -3.21
C GLU A 35 9.53 2.69 -4.00
N GLU A 36 10.65 2.96 -3.33
CA GLU A 36 11.91 3.39 -3.94
C GLU A 36 12.46 2.36 -4.94
N LEU A 37 12.21 1.07 -4.69
CA LEU A 37 12.60 -0.03 -5.57
C LEU A 37 11.57 -0.32 -6.68
N GLY A 38 10.51 0.49 -6.79
CA GLY A 38 9.54 0.45 -7.90
C GLY A 38 8.24 -0.30 -7.61
N THR A 39 8.01 -0.73 -6.37
CA THR A 39 6.71 -1.27 -5.95
C THR A 39 5.70 -0.13 -5.82
N ARG A 40 4.51 -0.24 -6.41
CA ARG A 40 3.46 0.77 -6.19
C ARG A 40 2.69 0.51 -4.91
N ILE A 41 2.73 1.43 -3.95
CA ILE A 41 1.94 1.33 -2.73
C ILE A 41 0.65 2.14 -2.90
N MET A 42 -0.51 1.50 -2.83
CA MET A 42 -1.81 2.16 -3.07
C MET A 42 -2.69 2.13 -1.83
N LEU A 43 -3.28 3.27 -1.49
CA LEU A 43 -4.09 3.46 -0.29
C LEU A 43 -5.55 3.74 -0.66
N CYS A 44 -6.51 2.99 -0.12
CA CYS A 44 -7.92 3.27 -0.34
C CYS A 44 -8.35 4.60 0.32
N VAL A 45 -8.79 5.56 -0.49
CA VAL A 45 -9.25 6.90 -0.04
C VAL A 45 -10.39 6.81 0.97
N THR A 46 -11.39 5.98 0.73
CA THR A 46 -12.55 5.84 1.63
C THR A 46 -12.13 5.31 3.00
N CYS A 47 -11.09 4.46 3.06
CA CYS A 47 -10.56 3.95 4.32
C CYS A 47 -9.73 5.02 5.06
N ILE A 48 -8.91 5.78 4.34
CA ILE A 48 -8.18 6.93 4.89
C ILE A 48 -9.17 7.94 5.50
N ASP A 49 -10.24 8.26 4.78
CA ASP A 49 -11.28 9.18 5.22
C ASP A 49 -12.04 8.65 6.43
N HIS A 50 -12.43 7.38 6.40
CA HIS A 50 -13.13 6.73 7.52
C HIS A 50 -12.34 6.77 8.82
N TYR A 51 -11.01 6.64 8.76
CA TYR A 51 -10.14 6.69 9.94
C TYR A 51 -9.59 8.08 10.26
N GLY A 52 -9.83 9.11 9.42
CA GLY A 52 -9.30 10.46 9.61
C GLY A 52 -7.77 10.54 9.52
N LEU A 53 -7.16 9.80 8.58
CA LEU A 53 -5.71 9.59 8.51
C LEU A 53 -4.99 10.43 7.43
N GLN A 54 -5.66 11.40 6.80
CA GLN A 54 -5.14 12.11 5.62
C GLN A 54 -3.76 12.77 5.87
N TYR A 55 -3.54 13.32 7.07
CA TYR A 55 -2.30 14.02 7.43
C TYR A 55 -1.21 13.09 8.01
N GLU A 56 -1.56 11.83 8.26
CA GLU A 56 -0.70 10.82 8.85
C GLU A 56 -0.01 9.95 7.79
N ILE A 57 -0.37 10.06 6.51
CA ILE A 57 0.21 9.28 5.42
C ILE A 57 1.73 9.53 5.37
N GLY A 58 2.50 8.44 5.41
CA GLY A 58 3.97 8.45 5.33
C GLY A 58 4.51 7.93 4.00
N VAL A 59 3.80 7.01 3.33
CA VAL A 59 4.23 6.37 2.08
C VAL A 59 3.02 5.98 1.23
N GLY A 60 3.19 5.91 -0.10
CA GLY A 60 2.16 5.46 -1.02
C GLY A 60 1.23 6.55 -1.52
N MET A 61 0.42 6.18 -2.51
CA MET A 61 -0.50 7.08 -3.19
C MET A 61 -1.96 6.75 -2.88
N ILE A 62 -2.78 7.80 -2.73
CA ILE A 62 -4.23 7.64 -2.60
C ILE A 62 -4.81 7.09 -3.92
N SER A 63 -5.68 6.10 -3.78
CA SER A 63 -6.46 5.49 -4.86
C SER A 63 -7.89 5.20 -4.39
N ASN A 64 -8.73 4.73 -5.31
CA ASN A 64 -10.10 4.32 -5.01
C ASN A 64 -10.26 2.81 -5.14
N MET A 65 -11.42 2.31 -4.68
CA MET A 65 -11.69 0.87 -4.71
C MET A 65 -11.79 0.30 -6.13
N VAL A 66 -12.23 1.09 -7.12
CA VAL A 66 -12.34 0.62 -8.52
C VAL A 66 -10.95 0.23 -9.04
N VAL A 67 -9.99 1.14 -8.95
CA VAL A 67 -8.61 0.89 -9.40
C VAL A 67 -7.96 -0.25 -8.60
N ILE A 68 -8.19 -0.31 -7.29
CA ILE A 68 -7.68 -1.42 -6.45
C ILE A 68 -8.23 -2.77 -6.94
N THR A 69 -9.53 -2.87 -7.19
CA THR A 69 -10.15 -4.12 -7.65
C THR A 69 -9.74 -4.50 -9.07
N GLU A 70 -9.57 -3.52 -9.96
CA GLU A 70 -9.05 -3.76 -11.31
C GLU A 70 -7.60 -4.25 -11.29
N THR A 71 -6.78 -3.67 -10.40
CA THR A 71 -5.39 -4.10 -10.19
C THR A 71 -5.33 -5.53 -9.66
N LEU A 72 -6.17 -5.87 -8.69
CA LEU A 72 -6.28 -7.25 -8.17
C LEU A 72 -6.76 -8.21 -9.26
N ALA A 73 -7.79 -7.86 -10.02
CA ALA A 73 -8.36 -8.70 -11.06
C ALA A 73 -7.38 -8.95 -12.23
N SER A 74 -6.52 -7.96 -12.51
CA SER A 74 -5.50 -8.05 -13.57
C SER A 74 -4.19 -8.70 -13.11
N ALA A 75 -4.02 -8.93 -11.79
CA ALA A 75 -2.79 -9.49 -11.25
C ALA A 75 -2.68 -10.98 -11.60
N GLY A 76 -1.54 -11.39 -12.18
CA GLY A 76 -1.27 -12.79 -12.46
C GLY A 76 -1.07 -13.65 -11.20
N HIS A 77 -0.77 -13.02 -10.06
CA HIS A 77 -0.63 -13.67 -8.76
C HIS A 77 -0.96 -12.68 -7.64
N VAL A 78 -1.79 -13.10 -6.69
CA VAL A 78 -2.19 -12.30 -5.53
C VAL A 78 -1.80 -13.04 -4.26
N VAL A 79 -1.10 -12.36 -3.35
CA VAL A 79 -0.81 -12.85 -2.01
C VAL A 79 -1.67 -12.07 -1.02
N THR A 80 -2.55 -12.76 -0.31
CA THR A 80 -3.38 -12.20 0.76
C THR A 80 -2.93 -12.79 2.11
N PRO A 81 -2.30 -11.99 2.99
CA PRO A 81 -1.86 -12.41 4.31
C PRO A 81 -3.01 -12.77 5.27
#